data_AF-A0A8D3CAK1-F1
#
_entry.id   AF-A0A8D3CAK1-F1
#
_cell.length_a   1.000
_cell.length_b   1.000
_cell.length_c   1.000
_cell.angle_alpha   90.00
_cell.angle_beta   90.00
_cell.angle_gamma   90.00
#
_symmetry.space_group_name_H-M   'P 1'
#
loop_
_entity.id
_entity.type
_entity.pdbx_description
1 polymer ?
#
loop_
_entity_poly.entity_id
_entity_poly.type
_entity_poly.pdbx_seq_one_letter_code
_entity_poly.pdbx_strand_id
1 'polypeptide(L)'
;MALRNFLTDCNQTFQYCVRLATSDDDETRRASLARMRTMQSSLRWARGSLVETGLADQLLDVIEEFFQDTGEDRQIPVSQGYRAPRIRRRVGQPRCLITEEQLQFLLSFNFTVQQIADILGVSRRTVTQRLRQHNITIRGRYSNMTDAELDERVIDLVHGNDELGPDAVRARLFGEGIVVQRRRVRQSLLRTNPAGAALRAMSHRLQRRTYRVAGPNLLWHLDGNHKLIRWRIVIHGGIDGFSRMIVLLQAANNNRSSTVMEQFVQTVDQFGVPSRVRCVHGGENNAVCLFMDVF
;
A
#
# COMPACT_ATOMS: atom_id res chain seq x y z
N MET A 1 18.21 1.10 16.65
CA MET A 1 17.70 2.21 15.82
C MET A 1 16.16 2.26 15.84
N ALA A 2 15.46 1.14 15.59
CA ALA A 2 14.00 1.07 15.61
C ALA A 2 13.34 1.50 16.93
N LEU A 3 13.87 1.07 18.09
CA LEU A 3 13.36 1.48 19.41
C LEU A 3 13.46 2.99 19.65
N ARG A 4 14.62 3.59 19.33
CA ARG A 4 14.86 5.03 19.52
C ARG A 4 13.92 5.87 18.66
N ASN A 5 13.70 5.47 17.41
CA ASN A 5 12.77 6.15 16.51
C ASN A 5 11.32 5.99 16.98
N PHE A 6 10.92 4.77 17.38
CA PHE A 6 9.59 4.50 17.92
C PHE A 6 9.28 5.35 19.16
N LEU A 7 10.19 5.42 20.14
CA LEU A 7 10.02 6.25 21.32
C LEU A 7 10.03 7.75 21.01
N THR A 8 10.81 8.18 20.00
CA THR A 8 10.82 9.57 19.53
C THR A 8 9.48 9.94 18.90
N ASP A 9 8.91 9.07 18.08
CA ASP A 9 7.61 9.27 17.44
C ASP A 9 6.47 9.27 18.46
N CYS A 10 6.52 8.39 19.46
CA CYS A 10 5.58 8.40 20.58
C CYS A 10 5.68 9.72 21.35
N ASN A 11 6.89 10.19 21.68
CA ASN A 11 7.06 11.44 22.41
C ASN A 11 6.54 12.65 21.60
N GLN A 12 6.86 12.74 20.30
CA GLN A 12 6.37 13.81 19.43
C GLN A 12 4.85 13.78 19.29
N THR A 13 4.26 12.58 19.14
CA THR A 13 2.81 12.42 19.03
C THR A 13 2.11 12.80 20.32
N PHE A 14 2.65 12.41 21.48
CA PHE A 14 2.13 12.79 22.79
C PHE A 14 2.16 14.31 22.97
N GLN A 15 3.32 14.95 22.76
CA GLN A 15 3.47 16.41 22.89
C GLN A 15 2.54 17.19 21.95
N TYR A 16 2.36 16.70 20.72
CA TYR A 16 1.43 17.30 19.75
C TYR A 16 -0.03 17.18 20.22
N CYS A 17 -0.43 16.02 20.72
CA CYS A 17 -1.81 15.79 21.14
C CYS A 17 -2.15 16.54 22.44
N VAL A 18 -1.21 16.62 23.39
CA VAL A 18 -1.36 17.43 24.62
C VAL A 18 -1.58 18.90 24.27
N ARG A 19 -0.78 19.45 23.34
CA ARG A 19 -0.91 20.86 22.90
C ARG A 19 -2.28 21.17 22.29
N LEU A 20 -2.88 20.20 21.59
CA LEU A 20 -4.14 20.38 20.87
C LEU A 20 -5.37 19.94 21.68
N ALA A 21 -5.19 19.23 22.79
CA ALA A 21 -6.31 18.85 23.64
C ALA A 21 -6.90 20.03 24.42
N THR A 22 -6.17 21.14 24.52
CA THR A 22 -6.64 22.40 25.10
C THR A 22 -7.19 23.38 24.05
N SER A 23 -7.37 22.96 22.78
CA SER A 23 -7.94 23.85 21.75
C SER A 23 -9.47 23.89 21.84
N ASP A 24 -10.05 25.08 21.68
CA ASP A 24 -11.51 25.28 21.66
C ASP A 24 -12.20 24.66 20.41
N ASP A 25 -11.43 24.25 19.40
CA ASP A 25 -11.96 23.57 18.22
C ASP A 25 -12.21 22.08 18.46
N ASP A 26 -13.48 21.71 18.46
CA ASP A 26 -13.99 20.38 18.78
C ASP A 26 -13.59 19.30 17.75
N GLU A 27 -13.34 19.69 16.50
CA GLU A 27 -12.85 18.79 15.45
C GLU A 27 -11.35 18.49 15.64
N THR A 28 -10.55 19.52 15.89
CA THR A 28 -9.12 19.38 16.22
C THR A 28 -8.90 18.58 17.49
N ARG A 29 -9.71 18.80 18.53
CA ARG A 29 -9.70 18.04 19.78
C ARG A 29 -10.04 16.56 19.54
N ARG A 30 -11.05 16.25 18.74
CA ARG A 30 -11.38 14.85 18.38
C ARG A 30 -10.27 14.17 17.57
N ALA A 31 -9.66 14.89 16.63
CA ALA A 31 -8.57 14.37 15.81
C ALA A 31 -7.30 14.09 16.65
N SER A 32 -6.98 14.95 17.62
CA SER A 32 -5.84 14.76 18.52
C SER A 32 -6.05 13.55 19.44
N LEU A 33 -7.24 13.39 20.01
CA LEU A 33 -7.60 12.22 20.83
C LEU A 33 -7.56 10.91 20.03
N ALA A 34 -8.04 10.90 18.78
CA ALA A 34 -7.94 9.74 17.89
C ALA A 34 -6.48 9.34 17.59
N ARG A 35 -5.59 10.33 17.43
CA ARG A 35 -4.15 10.10 17.24
C ARG A 35 -3.50 9.56 18.51
N MET A 36 -3.86 10.09 19.68
CA MET A 36 -3.39 9.60 20.98
C MET A 36 -3.80 8.12 21.21
N ARG A 37 -5.04 7.75 20.84
CA ARG A 37 -5.51 6.35 20.86
C ARG A 37 -4.73 5.42 19.94
N THR A 38 -4.37 5.93 18.77
CA THR A 38 -3.55 5.19 17.80
C THR A 38 -2.17 4.92 18.38
N MET A 39 -1.54 5.94 18.98
CA MET A 39 -0.25 5.80 19.67
C MET A 39 -0.32 4.81 20.84
N GLN A 40 -1.38 4.85 21.66
CA GLN A 40 -1.61 3.89 22.74
C GLN A 40 -1.65 2.45 22.20
N SER A 41 -2.31 2.24 21.06
CA SER A 41 -2.41 0.93 20.41
C SER A 41 -1.05 0.44 19.90
N SER A 42 -0.24 1.33 19.34
CA SER A 42 1.13 1.04 18.91
C SER A 42 2.04 0.69 20.10
N LEU A 43 1.93 1.39 21.23
CA LEU A 43 2.66 1.09 22.47
C LEU A 43 2.27 -0.28 23.04
N ARG A 44 0.97 -0.60 23.06
CA ARG A 44 0.49 -1.94 23.47
C ARG A 44 1.03 -3.06 22.58
N TRP A 45 1.21 -2.82 21.28
CA TRP A 45 1.82 -3.78 20.37
C TRP A 45 3.34 -3.90 20.58
N ALA A 46 4.01 -2.78 20.84
CA ALA A 46 5.45 -2.74 21.08
C ALA A 46 5.87 -3.31 22.46
N ARG A 47 4.93 -3.42 23.40
CA ARG A 47 5.14 -4.00 24.74
C ARG A 47 5.68 -5.43 24.65
N GLY A 48 6.86 -5.66 25.21
CA GLY A 48 7.53 -6.96 25.25
C GLY A 48 8.11 -7.43 23.90
N SER A 49 7.94 -6.67 22.82
CA SER A 49 8.48 -6.96 21.49
C SER A 49 9.58 -5.98 21.09
N LEU A 50 9.35 -4.68 21.30
CA LEU A 50 10.27 -3.59 21.00
C LEU A 50 10.65 -2.78 22.24
N VAL A 51 9.71 -2.61 23.16
CA VAL A 51 9.88 -1.85 24.42
C VAL A 51 9.78 -2.83 25.58
N GLU A 52 10.67 -2.71 26.56
CA GLU A 52 10.59 -3.49 27.80
C GLU A 52 9.23 -3.30 28.48
N THR A 53 8.69 -4.37 29.04
CA THR A 53 7.32 -4.39 29.58
C THR A 53 7.10 -3.33 30.65
N GLY A 54 8.06 -3.13 31.56
CA GLY A 54 7.95 -2.12 32.62
C GLY A 54 7.91 -0.68 32.08
N LEU A 55 8.75 -0.35 31.11
CA LEU A 55 8.75 0.97 30.49
C LEU A 55 7.49 1.20 29.64
N ALA A 56 7.03 0.18 28.92
CA ALA A 56 5.80 0.26 28.14
C ALA A 56 4.57 0.47 29.04
N ASP A 57 4.53 -0.19 30.20
CA ASP A 57 3.44 -0.04 31.17
C ASP A 57 3.43 1.40 31.74
N GLN A 58 4.59 1.94 32.13
CA GLN A 58 4.70 3.34 32.58
C GLN A 58 4.21 4.35 31.52
N LEU A 59 4.57 4.16 30.25
CA LEU A 59 4.14 5.05 29.17
C LEU A 59 2.63 4.93 28.89
N LEU A 60 2.07 3.73 29.05
CA LEU A 60 0.63 3.50 28.89
C LEU A 60 -0.16 4.14 30.03
N ASP A 61 0.36 4.11 31.26
CA ASP A 61 -0.27 4.74 32.43
C ASP A 61 -0.39 6.25 32.25
N VAL A 62 0.67 6.93 31.79
CA VAL A 62 0.65 8.39 31.51
C VAL A 62 -0.40 8.76 30.45
N ILE A 63 -0.56 7.91 29.43
CA ILE A 63 -1.58 8.13 28.39
C ILE A 63 -2.98 7.90 28.95
N GLU A 64 -3.16 6.92 29.84
CA GLU A 64 -4.44 6.65 30.49
C GLU A 64 -4.86 7.78 31.44
N GLU A 65 -3.93 8.35 32.21
CA GLU A 65 -4.16 9.54 33.04
C GLU A 65 -4.62 10.74 32.18
N PHE A 66 -3.95 11.00 31.06
CA PHE A 66 -4.35 12.05 30.13
C PHE A 66 -5.79 11.88 29.58
N PHE A 67 -6.21 10.64 29.30
CA PHE A 67 -7.60 10.39 28.87
C PHE A 67 -8.63 10.62 29.98
N GLN A 68 -8.25 10.37 31.24
CA GLN A 68 -9.11 10.68 32.39
C GLN A 68 -9.30 12.20 32.55
N ASP A 69 -8.23 12.97 32.43
CA ASP A 69 -8.27 14.45 32.55
C ASP A 69 -9.09 15.11 31.45
N THR A 70 -9.10 14.54 30.25
CA THR A 70 -9.90 15.04 29.11
C THR A 70 -11.38 14.62 29.16
N GLY A 71 -11.80 13.91 30.22
CA GLY A 71 -13.18 13.49 30.45
C GLY A 71 -13.67 12.40 29.50
N GLU A 72 -12.77 11.76 28.73
CA GLU A 72 -13.13 10.64 27.85
C GLU A 72 -12.88 9.30 28.53
N ASP A 73 -13.75 8.95 29.48
CA ASP A 73 -13.71 7.65 30.13
C ASP A 73 -14.40 6.57 29.27
N ARG A 74 -13.64 5.50 28.94
CA ARG A 74 -14.04 4.11 28.60
C ARG A 74 -15.36 3.94 27.78
N GLN A 75 -15.40 3.46 26.54
CA GLN A 75 -14.79 2.24 25.99
C GLN A 75 -14.84 2.28 24.44
N ILE A 76 -13.69 2.21 23.76
CA ILE A 76 -13.63 1.58 22.43
C ILE A 76 -12.55 0.51 22.53
N PRO A 77 -12.90 -0.79 22.40
CA PRO A 77 -11.90 -1.84 22.47
C PRO A 77 -10.86 -1.64 21.37
N VAL A 78 -9.61 -1.62 21.81
CA VAL A 78 -8.38 -1.55 21.02
C VAL A 78 -8.45 -2.54 19.86
N SER A 79 -8.58 -2.02 18.64
CA SER A 79 -8.47 -2.82 17.43
C SER A 79 -7.00 -3.16 17.19
N GLN A 80 -6.57 -4.30 17.73
CA GLN A 80 -5.29 -4.92 17.38
C GLN A 80 -5.29 -5.30 15.88
N GLY A 81 -4.81 -4.38 15.03
CA GLY A 81 -4.86 -4.52 13.57
C GLY A 81 -6.29 -4.63 13.05
N TYR A 82 -6.48 -4.64 11.72
CA TYR A 82 -7.75 -5.02 11.10
C TYR A 82 -8.06 -6.53 11.28
N ARG A 83 -7.71 -7.12 12.42
CA ARG A 83 -7.99 -8.50 12.75
C ARG A 83 -9.39 -8.58 13.36
N ALA A 84 -10.26 -9.37 12.75
CA ALA A 84 -11.61 -9.57 13.26
C ALA A 84 -11.59 -9.98 14.76
N PRO A 85 -12.19 -9.19 15.68
CA PRO A 85 -12.09 -9.41 17.12
C PRO A 85 -12.50 -10.83 17.52
N ARG A 86 -11.70 -11.55 18.30
CA ARG A 86 -12.05 -12.91 18.71
C ARG A 86 -12.88 -12.89 20.00
N ILE A 87 -14.14 -13.31 19.93
CA ILE A 87 -15.00 -13.48 21.10
C ILE A 87 -14.75 -14.88 21.71
N ARG A 88 -14.39 -14.92 22.99
CA ARG A 88 -14.30 -16.17 23.77
C ARG A 88 -15.70 -16.73 23.99
N ARG A 89 -15.88 -18.03 23.72
CA ARG A 89 -17.08 -18.77 24.08
C ARG A 89 -16.88 -19.50 25.40
N ARG A 90 -17.96 -19.82 26.11
CA ARG A 90 -17.93 -20.65 27.33
C ARG A 90 -17.34 -22.06 27.06
N VAL A 91 -17.49 -22.57 25.83
CA VAL A 91 -16.89 -23.83 25.35
C VAL A 91 -16.51 -23.70 23.86
N GLY A 92 -15.36 -24.24 23.45
CA GLY A 92 -14.91 -24.32 22.04
C GLY A 92 -14.02 -23.16 21.56
N GLN A 93 -13.58 -23.23 20.29
CA GLN A 93 -12.65 -22.26 19.69
C GLN A 93 -13.26 -20.83 19.62
N PRO A 94 -12.48 -19.77 19.92
CA PRO A 94 -12.94 -18.38 19.85
C PRO A 94 -13.50 -17.99 18.48
N ARG A 95 -14.63 -17.27 18.47
CA ARG A 95 -15.33 -16.85 17.24
C ARG A 95 -14.80 -15.47 16.78
N CYS A 96 -14.30 -15.37 15.56
CA CYS A 96 -13.88 -14.07 14.98
C CYS A 96 -15.12 -13.23 14.62
N LEU A 97 -15.34 -12.08 15.24
CA LEU A 97 -16.43 -11.15 14.99
C LEU A 97 -16.18 -10.42 13.68
N ILE A 98 -16.92 -10.82 12.66
CA ILE A 98 -16.96 -10.19 11.34
C ILE A 98 -18.41 -9.80 11.15
N THR A 99 -18.68 -8.50 11.04
CA THR A 99 -20.05 -7.98 10.86
C THR A 99 -20.47 -8.05 9.40
N GLU A 100 -21.77 -7.85 9.16
CA GLU A 100 -22.31 -7.83 7.81
C GLU A 100 -21.81 -6.62 7.01
N GLU A 101 -21.81 -5.45 7.65
CA GLU A 101 -21.40 -4.18 7.08
C GLU A 101 -19.93 -4.22 6.67
N GLN A 102 -19.07 -4.87 7.47
CA GLN A 102 -17.67 -5.08 7.14
C GLN A 102 -17.49 -5.92 5.87
N LEU A 103 -18.29 -6.97 5.70
CA LEU A 103 -18.24 -7.82 4.51
C LEU A 103 -18.80 -7.11 3.28
N GLN A 104 -19.92 -6.39 3.43
CA GLN A 104 -20.52 -5.60 2.36
C GLN A 104 -19.59 -4.47 1.92
N PHE A 105 -18.96 -3.77 2.86
CA PHE A 105 -17.93 -2.76 2.59
C PHE A 105 -16.76 -3.36 1.81
N LEU A 106 -16.15 -4.45 2.27
CA LEU A 106 -15.01 -5.04 1.55
C LEU A 106 -15.40 -5.59 0.17
N LEU A 107 -16.64 -6.05 0.02
CA LEU A 107 -17.17 -6.47 -1.27
C LEU A 107 -17.44 -5.30 -2.22
N SER A 108 -17.81 -4.12 -1.73
CA SER A 108 -18.02 -2.92 -2.56
C SER A 108 -16.71 -2.45 -3.21
N PHE A 109 -15.57 -2.67 -2.55
CA PHE A 109 -14.23 -2.48 -3.15
C PHE A 109 -13.76 -3.65 -4.05
N ASN A 110 -14.65 -4.59 -4.36
CA ASN A 110 -14.39 -5.73 -5.26
C ASN A 110 -13.25 -6.66 -4.79
N PHE A 111 -12.97 -6.71 -3.48
CA PHE A 111 -12.01 -7.66 -2.94
C PHE A 111 -12.52 -9.11 -3.11
N THR A 112 -11.62 -10.00 -3.49
CA THR A 112 -11.89 -11.45 -3.51
C THR A 112 -12.01 -11.99 -2.09
N VAL A 113 -12.66 -13.14 -1.92
CA VAL A 113 -12.75 -13.81 -0.60
C VAL A 113 -11.37 -14.05 0.01
N GLN A 114 -10.36 -14.34 -0.82
CA GLN A 114 -8.99 -14.50 -0.34
C GLN A 114 -8.43 -13.17 0.17
N GLN A 115 -8.54 -12.09 -0.60
CA GLN A 115 -8.09 -10.77 -0.17
C GLN A 115 -8.83 -10.28 1.09
N ILE A 116 -10.15 -10.52 1.18
CA ILE A 116 -10.93 -10.23 2.39
C ILE A 116 -10.38 -11.01 3.59
N ALA A 117 -10.02 -12.28 3.39
CA ALA A 117 -9.44 -13.11 4.44
C ALA A 117 -8.07 -12.57 4.89
N ASP A 118 -7.24 -12.16 3.93
CA ASP A 118 -5.93 -11.56 4.19
C ASP A 118 -6.07 -10.23 4.93
N ILE A 119 -6.99 -9.36 4.50
CA ILE A 119 -7.30 -8.06 5.14
C ILE A 119 -7.80 -8.26 6.57
N LEU A 120 -8.70 -9.21 6.79
CA LEU A 120 -9.32 -9.48 8.09
C LEU A 120 -8.45 -10.36 9.01
N GLY A 121 -7.31 -10.86 8.51
CA GLY A 121 -6.42 -11.77 9.24
C GLY A 121 -7.07 -13.09 9.66
N VAL A 122 -7.96 -13.64 8.82
CA VAL A 122 -8.71 -14.88 9.06
C VAL A 122 -8.54 -15.87 7.91
N SER A 123 -9.01 -17.11 8.09
CA SER A 123 -9.00 -18.09 6.99
C SER A 123 -10.05 -17.75 5.94
N ARG A 124 -9.78 -18.09 4.66
CA ARG A 124 -10.77 -18.03 3.57
C ARG A 124 -12.07 -18.77 3.92
N ARG A 125 -11.97 -19.89 4.65
CA ARG A 125 -13.13 -20.66 5.12
C ARG A 125 -13.99 -19.84 6.08
N THR A 126 -13.38 -19.07 6.97
CA THR A 126 -14.08 -18.18 7.92
C THR A 126 -14.87 -17.12 7.17
N VAL A 127 -14.28 -16.45 6.19
CA VAL A 127 -15.00 -15.46 5.36
C VAL A 127 -16.15 -16.11 4.59
N THR A 128 -15.91 -17.27 3.98
CA THR A 128 -16.94 -18.01 3.22
C THR A 128 -18.12 -18.42 4.11
N GLN A 129 -17.84 -18.87 5.34
CA GLN A 129 -18.87 -19.22 6.31
C GLN A 129 -19.67 -17.98 6.75
N ARG A 130 -19.02 -16.83 6.94
CA ARG A 130 -19.69 -15.59 7.33
C ARG A 130 -20.57 -15.03 6.24
N LEU A 131 -20.10 -15.03 5.00
CA LEU A 131 -20.93 -14.65 3.85
C LEU A 131 -22.21 -15.49 3.79
N ARG A 132 -22.12 -16.81 4.04
CA ARG A 132 -23.30 -17.69 4.12
C ARG A 132 -24.21 -17.37 5.31
N GLN A 133 -23.65 -17.07 6.49
CA GLN A 133 -24.43 -16.72 7.68
C GLN A 133 -25.23 -15.42 7.49
N HIS A 134 -24.69 -14.47 6.75
CA HIS A 134 -25.34 -13.20 6.43
C HIS A 134 -26.11 -13.21 5.11
N ASN A 135 -26.30 -14.39 4.48
CA ASN A 135 -26.96 -14.53 3.18
C ASN A 135 -26.35 -13.66 2.04
N ILE A 136 -25.08 -13.25 2.19
CA ILE A 136 -24.37 -12.46 1.17
C ILE A 136 -23.88 -13.40 0.07
N THR A 137 -24.43 -13.23 -1.12
CA THR A 137 -24.05 -14.03 -2.28
C THR A 137 -22.99 -13.31 -3.12
N ILE A 138 -21.81 -13.91 -3.25
CA ILE A 138 -20.72 -13.39 -4.10
C ILE A 138 -21.15 -13.26 -5.57
N ARG A 139 -22.11 -14.08 -6.03
CA ARG A 139 -22.67 -13.99 -7.39
C ARG A 139 -23.44 -12.68 -7.62
N GLY A 140 -24.01 -12.08 -6.57
CA GLY A 140 -24.69 -10.77 -6.64
C GLY A 140 -23.74 -9.59 -6.85
N ARG A 141 -22.41 -9.82 -6.84
CA ARG A 141 -21.42 -8.78 -7.13
C ARG A 141 -21.33 -8.43 -8.60
N TYR A 142 -21.74 -9.34 -9.49
CA TYR A 142 -21.63 -9.13 -10.92
C TYR A 142 -22.91 -8.50 -11.43
N SER A 143 -22.77 -7.51 -12.31
CA SER A 143 -23.91 -6.89 -12.98
C SER A 143 -24.64 -7.94 -13.82
N ASN A 144 -25.98 -7.94 -13.74
CA ASN A 144 -26.81 -8.77 -14.60
C ASN A 144 -26.83 -8.14 -16.00
N MET A 145 -25.90 -8.56 -16.84
CA MET A 145 -25.67 -8.01 -18.18
C MET A 145 -25.49 -9.18 -19.14
N THR A 146 -26.16 -9.12 -20.30
CA THR A 146 -26.04 -10.11 -21.38
C THR A 146 -24.69 -10.00 -22.10
N ASP A 147 -24.32 -11.00 -22.88
CA ASP A 147 -23.09 -10.94 -23.67
C ASP A 147 -23.19 -9.89 -24.79
N ALA A 148 -24.39 -9.63 -25.35
CA ALA A 148 -24.60 -8.62 -26.38
C ALA A 148 -24.43 -7.19 -25.83
N GLU A 149 -25.06 -6.88 -24.69
CA GLU A 149 -24.89 -5.57 -24.03
C GLU A 149 -23.43 -5.32 -23.62
N LEU A 150 -22.74 -6.38 -23.18
CA LEU A 150 -21.31 -6.30 -22.88
C LEU A 150 -20.49 -5.99 -24.13
N ASP A 151 -20.81 -6.63 -25.26
CA ASP A 151 -20.09 -6.45 -26.51
C ASP A 151 -20.26 -5.01 -27.04
N GLU A 152 -21.48 -4.45 -27.00
CA GLU A 152 -21.73 -3.03 -27.32
C GLU A 152 -20.90 -2.10 -26.44
N ARG A 153 -20.91 -2.30 -25.12
CA ARG A 153 -20.11 -1.47 -24.22
C ARG A 153 -18.62 -1.63 -24.44
N VAL A 154 -18.12 -2.82 -24.77
CA VAL A 154 -16.71 -3.03 -25.07
C VAL A 154 -16.32 -2.32 -26.37
N ILE A 155 -17.18 -2.33 -27.39
CA ILE A 155 -16.95 -1.57 -28.64
C ILE A 155 -16.82 -0.08 -28.34
N ASP A 156 -17.76 0.48 -27.56
CA ASP A 156 -17.75 1.89 -27.17
C ASP A 156 -16.51 2.26 -26.35
N LEU A 157 -16.09 1.39 -25.43
CA LEU A 157 -14.95 1.65 -24.55
C LEU A 157 -13.59 1.54 -25.25
N VAL A 158 -13.48 0.62 -26.21
CA VAL A 158 -12.26 0.41 -26.97
C VAL A 158 -12.08 1.53 -27.99
N HIS A 159 -13.16 1.97 -28.66
CA HIS A 159 -13.19 3.14 -29.56
C HIS A 159 -11.98 3.23 -30.51
N GLY A 160 -11.58 2.10 -31.10
CA GLY A 160 -10.43 2.02 -32.03
C GLY A 160 -9.04 1.95 -31.37
N ASN A 161 -8.93 2.00 -30.04
CA ASN A 161 -7.68 1.76 -29.33
C ASN A 161 -7.45 0.26 -29.09
N ASP A 162 -6.86 -0.38 -30.10
CA ASP A 162 -6.58 -1.82 -30.09
C ASP A 162 -5.50 -2.25 -29.10
N GLU A 163 -4.84 -1.32 -28.40
CA GLU A 163 -3.91 -1.65 -27.32
C GLU A 163 -4.63 -1.91 -25.99
N LEU A 164 -5.91 -1.52 -25.86
CA LEU A 164 -6.69 -1.73 -24.64
C LEU A 164 -6.90 -3.22 -24.37
N GLY A 165 -6.17 -3.72 -23.36
CA GLY A 165 -6.28 -5.09 -22.89
C GLY A 165 -7.53 -5.35 -22.04
N PRO A 166 -7.87 -6.63 -21.80
CA PRO A 166 -9.05 -7.04 -21.03
C PRO A 166 -9.10 -6.52 -19.59
N ASP A 167 -7.96 -6.24 -18.98
CA ASP A 167 -7.94 -5.67 -17.63
C ASP A 167 -8.21 -4.17 -17.61
N ALA A 168 -7.74 -3.43 -18.62
CA ALA A 168 -8.02 -2.01 -18.77
C ALA A 168 -9.51 -1.78 -19.05
N VAL A 169 -10.08 -2.55 -19.98
CA VAL A 169 -11.51 -2.52 -20.29
C VAL A 169 -12.34 -2.87 -19.04
N ARG A 170 -11.95 -3.94 -18.32
CA ARG A 170 -12.63 -4.33 -17.08
C ARG A 170 -12.51 -3.26 -15.98
N ALA A 171 -11.38 -2.58 -15.86
CA ALA A 171 -11.20 -1.49 -14.89
C ALA A 171 -12.10 -0.29 -15.23
N ARG A 172 -12.25 0.03 -16.52
CA ARG A 172 -13.13 1.10 -16.98
C ARG A 172 -14.61 0.78 -16.76
N LEU A 173 -15.04 -0.44 -17.10
CA LEU A 173 -16.38 -0.94 -16.74
C LEU A 173 -16.63 -0.85 -15.23
N PHE A 174 -15.64 -1.21 -14.40
CA PHE A 174 -15.76 -1.10 -12.96
C PHE A 174 -15.92 0.36 -12.49
N GLY A 175 -15.23 1.32 -13.10
CA GLY A 175 -15.40 2.75 -12.85
C GLY A 175 -16.81 3.27 -13.17
N GLU A 176 -17.49 2.63 -14.13
CA GLU A 176 -18.91 2.89 -14.46
C GLU A 176 -19.89 2.12 -13.57
N GLY A 177 -19.41 1.42 -12.54
CA GLY A 177 -20.25 0.58 -11.66
C GLY A 177 -20.63 -0.77 -12.25
N ILE A 178 -20.07 -1.15 -13.41
CA ILE A 178 -20.36 -2.41 -14.09
C ILE A 178 -19.31 -3.44 -13.69
N VAL A 179 -19.73 -4.48 -12.98
CA VAL A 179 -18.83 -5.53 -12.49
C VAL A 179 -19.02 -6.79 -13.34
N VAL A 180 -18.02 -7.11 -14.17
CA VAL A 180 -18.08 -8.26 -15.08
C VAL A 180 -16.94 -9.25 -14.79
N GLN A 181 -17.20 -10.55 -15.02
CA GLN A 181 -16.15 -11.57 -14.93
C GLN A 181 -15.05 -11.29 -15.96
N ARG A 182 -13.77 -11.39 -15.55
CA ARG A 182 -12.62 -11.27 -16.45
C ARG A 182 -12.73 -12.17 -17.68
N ARG A 183 -13.25 -13.40 -17.51
CA ARG A 183 -13.47 -14.34 -18.61
C ARG A 183 -14.44 -13.79 -19.67
N ARG A 184 -15.53 -13.14 -19.24
CA ARG A 184 -16.53 -12.57 -20.17
C ARG A 184 -15.99 -11.36 -20.91
N VAL A 185 -15.26 -10.46 -20.23
CA VAL A 185 -14.60 -9.32 -20.89
C VAL A 185 -13.58 -9.80 -21.93
N ARG A 186 -12.81 -10.86 -21.63
CA ARG A 186 -11.90 -11.48 -22.61
C ARG A 186 -12.63 -12.05 -23.81
N GLN A 187 -13.74 -12.76 -23.59
CA GLN A 187 -14.54 -13.31 -24.67
C GLN A 187 -15.19 -12.22 -25.51
N SER A 188 -15.70 -11.17 -24.87
CA SER A 188 -16.24 -9.99 -25.53
C SER A 188 -15.21 -9.33 -26.45
N LEU A 189 -14.01 -9.04 -25.94
CA LEU A 189 -12.92 -8.50 -26.77
C LEU A 189 -12.52 -9.40 -27.94
N LEU A 190 -12.64 -10.72 -27.80
CA LEU A 190 -12.39 -11.65 -28.90
C LEU A 190 -13.52 -11.64 -29.94
N ARG A 191 -14.77 -11.48 -29.51
CA ARG A 191 -15.94 -11.39 -30.41
C ARG A 191 -16.00 -10.04 -31.13
N THR A 192 -15.71 -8.96 -30.43
CA THR A 192 -15.83 -7.58 -30.96
C THR A 192 -14.63 -7.17 -31.79
N ASN A 193 -13.41 -7.58 -31.41
CA ASN A 193 -12.21 -7.29 -32.19
C ASN A 193 -11.18 -8.44 -32.14
N PRO A 194 -11.40 -9.52 -32.92
CA PRO A 194 -10.45 -10.63 -32.99
C PRO A 194 -9.07 -10.21 -33.56
N ALA A 195 -9.04 -9.24 -34.48
CA ALA A 195 -7.79 -8.74 -35.07
C ALA A 195 -6.94 -7.99 -34.04
N GLY A 196 -7.53 -7.07 -33.28
CA GLY A 196 -6.85 -6.37 -32.19
C GLY A 196 -6.44 -7.32 -31.06
N ALA A 197 -7.21 -8.36 -30.79
CA ALA A 197 -6.81 -9.41 -29.84
C ALA A 197 -5.57 -10.18 -30.31
N ALA A 198 -5.49 -10.53 -31.59
CA ALA A 198 -4.32 -11.16 -32.19
C ALA A 198 -3.11 -10.21 -32.20
N LEU A 199 -3.30 -8.95 -32.59
CA LEU A 199 -2.27 -7.91 -32.56
C LEU A 199 -1.66 -7.78 -31.16
N ARG A 200 -2.49 -7.65 -30.11
CA ARG A 200 -2.00 -7.60 -28.72
C ARG A 200 -1.20 -8.83 -28.32
N ALA A 201 -1.67 -10.02 -28.71
CA ALA A 201 -0.97 -11.27 -28.40
C ALA A 201 0.42 -11.34 -29.07
N MET A 202 0.56 -10.78 -30.28
CA MET A 202 1.81 -10.76 -31.02
C MET A 202 2.74 -9.60 -30.60
N SER A 203 2.19 -8.41 -30.40
CA SER A 203 2.94 -7.17 -30.13
C SER A 203 3.41 -7.04 -28.67
N HIS A 204 2.65 -7.53 -27.69
CA HIS A 204 3.03 -7.44 -26.27
C HIS A 204 3.93 -8.60 -25.80
N ARG A 205 4.50 -9.37 -26.73
CA ARG A 205 5.56 -10.31 -26.36
C ARG A 205 6.77 -9.50 -25.92
N LEU A 206 6.97 -9.38 -24.61
CA LEU A 206 8.17 -8.79 -24.01
C LEU A 206 9.39 -9.41 -24.70
N GLN A 207 10.04 -8.63 -25.58
CA GLN A 207 11.31 -9.03 -26.13
C GLN A 207 12.30 -9.03 -24.98
N ARG A 208 12.57 -10.20 -24.42
CA ARG A 208 13.61 -10.39 -23.41
C ARG A 208 14.94 -10.07 -24.08
N ARG A 209 15.38 -8.82 -23.96
CA ARG A 209 16.72 -8.41 -24.38
C ARG A 209 17.72 -9.08 -23.45
N THR A 210 18.73 -9.73 -23.99
CA THR A 210 19.86 -10.21 -23.20
C THR A 210 20.58 -9.00 -22.61
N TYR A 211 20.43 -8.80 -21.31
CA TYR A 211 21.04 -7.68 -20.61
C TYR A 211 22.49 -8.04 -20.23
N ARG A 212 23.48 -7.32 -20.77
CA ARG A 212 24.91 -7.50 -20.47
C ARG A 212 25.57 -6.17 -20.15
N VAL A 213 26.44 -6.18 -19.16
CA VAL A 213 27.33 -5.07 -18.76
C VAL A 213 28.74 -5.68 -18.69
N ALA A 214 29.77 -4.93 -19.08
CA ALA A 214 31.11 -5.52 -19.27
C ALA A 214 31.83 -5.85 -17.94
N GLY A 215 31.45 -5.23 -16.82
CA GLY A 215 32.04 -5.50 -15.51
C GLY A 215 31.39 -4.69 -14.38
N PRO A 216 31.77 -4.97 -13.12
CA PRO A 216 31.32 -4.20 -11.96
C PRO A 216 31.68 -2.72 -12.10
N ASN A 217 30.84 -1.84 -11.54
CA ASN A 217 31.06 -0.40 -11.53
C ASN A 217 31.10 0.28 -12.91
N LEU A 218 30.71 -0.44 -13.99
CA LEU A 218 30.63 0.13 -15.33
C LEU A 218 29.32 0.89 -15.56
N LEU A 219 28.22 0.40 -14.98
CA LEU A 219 26.89 0.98 -15.17
C LEU A 219 26.06 0.83 -13.90
N TRP A 220 25.69 1.95 -13.28
CA TRP A 220 24.69 1.96 -12.21
C TRP A 220 23.31 2.32 -12.76
N HIS A 221 22.26 1.69 -12.22
CA HIS A 221 20.86 2.07 -12.47
C HIS A 221 20.31 2.75 -11.23
N LEU A 222 19.76 3.95 -11.38
CA LEU A 222 19.12 4.69 -10.30
C LEU A 222 17.61 4.78 -10.54
N ASP A 223 16.83 4.64 -9.47
CA ASP A 223 15.38 4.74 -9.49
C ASP A 223 14.80 5.24 -8.16
N GLY A 224 13.64 5.90 -8.23
CA GLY A 224 12.91 6.44 -7.08
C GLY A 224 11.58 5.73 -6.87
N ASN A 225 11.32 5.22 -5.66
CA ASN A 225 10.07 4.56 -5.32
C ASN A 225 9.16 5.48 -4.48
N HIS A 226 8.02 5.85 -5.08
CA HIS A 226 7.06 6.81 -4.53
C HIS A 226 5.82 6.16 -3.90
N LYS A 227 5.79 4.83 -3.71
CA LYS A 227 4.61 4.14 -3.14
C LYS A 227 4.24 4.64 -1.74
N LEU A 228 5.20 5.21 -1.01
CA LEU A 228 5.02 5.74 0.35
C LEU A 228 4.96 7.28 0.40
N ILE A 229 4.77 7.94 -0.75
CA ILE A 229 4.80 9.42 -0.81
C ILE A 229 3.70 10.08 0.04
N ARG A 230 2.59 9.39 0.31
CA ARG A 230 1.52 9.85 1.22
C ARG A 230 2.03 10.11 2.64
N TRP A 231 3.04 9.38 3.08
CA TRP A 231 3.70 9.56 4.38
C TRP A 231 4.97 10.42 4.28
N ARG A 232 5.18 11.09 3.15
CA ARG A 232 6.42 11.83 2.82
C ARG A 232 7.65 10.94 2.93
N ILE A 233 7.58 9.72 2.40
CA ILE A 233 8.74 8.83 2.27
C ILE A 233 8.95 8.51 0.80
N VAL A 234 10.14 8.85 0.30
CA VAL A 234 10.63 8.52 -1.03
C VAL A 234 11.88 7.66 -0.85
N ILE A 235 11.92 6.49 -1.49
CA ILE A 235 13.09 5.60 -1.43
C ILE A 235 13.89 5.76 -2.71
N HIS A 236 15.13 6.24 -2.58
CA HIS A 236 16.10 6.34 -3.67
C HIS A 236 16.94 5.07 -3.68
N GLY A 237 16.95 4.38 -4.81
CA GLY A 237 17.66 3.12 -4.99
C GLY A 237 18.65 3.21 -6.14
N GLY A 238 19.75 2.47 -6.01
CA GLY A 238 20.76 2.31 -7.04
C GLY A 238 21.35 0.90 -7.03
N ILE A 239 21.49 0.30 -8.22
CA ILE A 239 22.08 -1.04 -8.38
C ILE A 239 23.22 -1.04 -9.40
N ASP A 240 24.25 -1.83 -9.15
CA ASP A 240 25.27 -2.13 -10.15
C ASP A 240 24.71 -3.07 -11.23
N GLY A 241 24.91 -2.69 -12.48
CA GLY A 241 24.37 -3.39 -13.63
C GLY A 241 24.97 -4.76 -13.88
N PHE A 242 26.21 -5.01 -13.44
CA PHE A 242 26.87 -6.31 -13.62
C PHE A 242 26.59 -7.27 -12.47
N SER A 243 26.98 -6.88 -11.26
CA SER A 243 26.89 -7.70 -10.04
C SER A 243 25.48 -7.76 -9.43
N ARG A 244 24.61 -6.82 -9.78
CA ARG A 244 23.30 -6.60 -9.12
C ARG A 244 23.39 -6.19 -7.65
N MET A 245 24.58 -5.81 -7.18
CA MET A 245 24.77 -5.27 -5.85
C MET A 245 23.99 -3.97 -5.69
N ILE A 246 23.33 -3.81 -4.54
CA ILE A 246 22.67 -2.56 -4.17
C ILE A 246 23.77 -1.60 -3.71
N VAL A 247 24.04 -0.58 -4.52
CA VAL A 247 25.03 0.46 -4.21
C VAL A 247 24.38 1.58 -3.39
N LEU A 248 23.14 1.94 -3.71
CA LEU A 248 22.40 3.02 -3.03
C LEU A 248 21.03 2.48 -2.58
N LEU A 249 20.68 2.70 -1.31
CA LEU A 249 19.33 2.48 -0.81
C LEU A 249 19.06 3.40 0.39
N GLN A 250 18.45 4.55 0.13
CA GLN A 250 18.18 5.54 1.16
C GLN A 250 16.74 6.05 1.09
N ALA A 251 16.16 6.33 2.26
CA ALA A 251 14.85 6.96 2.36
C ALA A 251 15.02 8.46 2.63
N ALA A 252 14.27 9.28 1.92
CA ALA A 252 14.23 10.72 2.08
C ALA A 252 12.78 11.20 2.24
N ASN A 253 12.61 12.40 2.83
CA ASN A 253 11.30 13.02 2.96
C ASN A 253 10.87 13.86 1.75
N ASN A 254 11.70 13.87 0.70
CA ASN A 254 11.52 14.66 -0.51
C ASN A 254 12.20 13.97 -1.72
N ASN A 255 11.89 14.46 -2.92
CA ASN A 255 12.45 13.99 -4.19
C ASN A 255 13.29 15.08 -4.88
N ARG A 256 14.02 15.90 -4.10
CA ARG A 256 14.82 17.00 -4.65
C ARG A 256 16.11 16.48 -5.25
N SER A 257 16.56 17.11 -6.34
CA SER A 257 17.80 16.71 -7.01
C SER A 257 19.05 16.84 -6.13
N SER A 258 19.08 17.85 -5.25
CA SER A 258 20.15 18.02 -4.26
C SER A 258 20.27 16.83 -3.31
N THR A 259 19.13 16.27 -2.88
CA THR A 259 19.11 15.11 -1.98
C THR A 259 19.59 13.86 -2.69
N VAL A 260 19.12 13.60 -3.92
CA VAL A 260 19.60 12.47 -4.71
C VAL A 260 21.11 12.57 -4.96
N MET A 261 21.61 13.78 -5.25
CA MET A 261 23.03 14.03 -5.47
C MET A 261 23.88 13.80 -4.21
N GLU A 262 23.45 14.30 -3.05
CA GLU A 262 24.16 14.08 -1.79
C GLU A 262 24.30 12.57 -1.48
N GLN A 263 23.22 11.83 -1.66
CA GLN A 263 23.21 10.37 -1.48
C GLN A 263 24.11 9.68 -2.50
N PHE A 264 24.10 10.12 -3.75
CA PHE A 264 24.97 9.61 -4.80
C PHE A 264 26.45 9.80 -4.46
N VAL A 265 26.85 10.99 -4.03
CA VAL A 265 28.24 11.30 -3.63
C VAL A 265 28.70 10.44 -2.45
N GLN A 266 27.86 10.26 -1.43
CA GLN A 266 28.17 9.35 -0.31
C GLN A 266 28.38 7.91 -0.77
N THR A 267 27.66 7.49 -1.81
CA THR A 267 27.76 6.14 -2.37
C THR A 267 29.04 5.97 -3.19
N VAL A 268 29.38 7.00 -3.97
CA VAL A 268 30.62 7.09 -4.75
C VAL A 268 31.86 7.04 -3.84
N ASP A 269 31.81 7.68 -2.68
CA ASP A 269 32.91 7.63 -1.70
C ASP A 269 33.21 6.19 -1.22
N GLN A 270 32.18 5.34 -1.13
CA GLN A 270 32.32 3.96 -0.68
C GLN A 270 32.71 2.99 -1.80
N PHE A 271 32.13 3.15 -3.00
CA PHE A 271 32.22 2.16 -4.08
C PHE A 271 32.99 2.64 -5.31
N GLY A 272 33.45 3.89 -5.30
CA GLY A 272 34.05 4.56 -6.45
C GLY A 272 33.01 5.14 -7.42
N VAL A 273 33.48 6.00 -8.32
CA VAL A 273 32.64 6.59 -9.39
C VAL A 273 32.35 5.53 -10.44
N PRO A 274 31.08 5.28 -10.82
CA PRO A 274 30.77 4.37 -11.91
C PRO A 274 31.14 4.96 -13.27
N SER A 275 31.46 4.14 -14.28
CA SER A 275 31.73 4.69 -15.62
C SER A 275 30.50 5.33 -16.27
N ARG A 276 29.30 4.86 -15.92
CA ARG A 276 28.02 5.36 -16.46
C ARG A 276 26.90 5.23 -15.44
N VAL A 277 25.92 6.11 -15.54
CA VAL A 277 24.66 6.02 -14.82
C VAL A 277 23.50 5.94 -15.82
N ARG A 278 22.47 5.16 -15.48
CA ARG A 278 21.17 5.14 -16.16
C ARG A 278 20.08 5.42 -15.15
N CYS A 279 19.23 6.39 -15.45
CA CYS A 279 18.09 6.76 -14.64
C CYS A 279 16.91 7.14 -15.55
N VAL A 280 15.72 7.25 -14.96
CA VAL A 280 14.56 7.81 -15.66
C VAL A 280 14.76 9.31 -15.89
N HIS A 281 14.09 9.85 -16.91
CA HIS A 281 14.08 11.28 -17.18
C HIS A 281 13.19 12.00 -16.16
N GLY A 282 13.73 12.18 -14.96
CA GLY A 282 13.11 12.86 -13.84
C GLY A 282 14.00 13.98 -13.34
N GLY A 283 13.39 15.11 -12.95
CA GLY A 283 14.12 16.29 -12.50
C GLY A 283 14.97 16.04 -11.24
N GLU A 284 14.67 15.00 -10.48
CA GLU A 284 15.47 14.56 -9.33
C GLU A 284 16.86 14.07 -9.74
N ASN A 285 17.03 13.53 -10.95
CA ASN A 285 18.32 12.96 -11.37
C ASN A 285 19.25 13.98 -12.03
N ASN A 286 18.79 15.21 -12.27
CA ASN A 286 19.52 16.22 -13.05
C ASN A 286 20.93 16.49 -12.52
N ALA A 287 21.09 16.68 -11.21
CA ALA A 287 22.40 16.94 -10.61
C ALA A 287 23.37 15.76 -10.75
N VAL A 288 22.88 14.51 -10.67
CA VAL A 288 23.69 13.31 -10.90
C VAL A 288 24.11 13.21 -12.37
N CYS A 289 23.20 13.48 -13.31
CA CYS A 289 23.53 13.49 -14.74
C CYS A 289 24.61 14.54 -15.04
N LEU A 290 24.44 15.77 -14.54
CA LEU A 290 25.43 16.84 -14.70
C LEU A 290 26.80 16.46 -14.12
N PHE A 291 26.82 15.82 -12.94
CA PHE A 291 28.08 15.33 -12.36
C PHE A 291 28.77 14.30 -13.26
N MET A 292 28.02 13.33 -13.78
CA MET A 292 28.54 12.28 -14.66
C MET A 292 28.97 12.77 -16.05
N ASP A 293 28.46 13.92 -16.50
CA ASP A 293 28.87 14.54 -17.77
C ASP A 293 30.20 15.32 -17.65
N VAL A 294 30.56 15.74 -16.43
CA VAL A 294 31.78 16.52 -16.15
C VAL A 294 32.98 15.63 -15.79
N PHE A 295 32.72 14.45 -15.21
CA PHE A 295 33.72 13.50 -14.73
C PHE A 295 34.16 12.51 -15.80
#